data_AF-A0A1H9RKU7-F1
#
_entry.id   AF-A0A1H9RKU7-F1
#
_cell.length_a   1.000
_cell.length_b   1.000
_cell.length_c   1.000
_cell.angle_alpha   90.00
_cell.angle_beta   90.00
_cell.angle_gamma   90.00
#
_symmetry.space_group_name_H-M   'P 1'
#
loop_
_entity.id
_entity.type
_entity.pdbx_description
1 polymer ?
#
loop_
_entity_poly.entity_id
_entity_poly.type
_entity_poly.pdbx_seq_one_letter_code
_entity_poly.pdbx_strand_id
1 'polypeptide(L)'
;MATHDMDPGEDQASYTPPHDTGSPDAVETDPAALNSAEDLDEDRIRLDPLEAGMDPPERWTGVTKYGMTPYEEAHPRPLADRLAEEQPDVPVAPGELDQEVLDEAAGRGQLADEPGGSVAAVTRTPEDPV
;
A
#
# COMPACT_ATOMS: atom_id res chain seq x y z
N MET A 1 -2.17 -15.66 -39.21
CA MET A 1 -3.43 -15.07 -38.68
C MET A 1 -4.14 -16.15 -37.90
N ALA A 2 -3.92 -16.23 -36.59
CA ALA A 2 -4.70 -17.07 -35.70
C ALA A 2 -5.75 -16.16 -35.06
N THR A 3 -7.01 -16.34 -35.44
CA THR A 3 -8.16 -15.71 -34.80
C THR A 3 -8.40 -16.44 -33.49
N HIS A 4 -8.15 -15.75 -32.38
CA HIS A 4 -8.55 -16.19 -31.05
C HIS A 4 -10.08 -16.03 -30.96
N ASP A 5 -10.78 -17.15 -31.11
CA ASP A 5 -12.22 -17.27 -30.91
C ASP A 5 -12.44 -17.15 -29.40
N MET A 6 -12.92 -15.99 -28.95
CA MET A 6 -13.30 -15.76 -27.55
C MET A 6 -14.60 -16.51 -27.29
N ASP A 7 -14.51 -17.59 -26.52
CA ASP A 7 -15.64 -18.34 -26.02
C ASP A 7 -16.45 -17.44 -25.06
N PRO A 8 -17.74 -17.16 -25.31
CA PRO A 8 -18.58 -16.31 -24.46
C PRO A 8 -18.96 -16.96 -23.11
N GLY A 9 -18.27 -18.05 -22.73
CA GLY A 9 -18.51 -18.81 -21.50
C GLY A 9 -17.64 -18.40 -20.31
N GLU A 10 -16.52 -17.68 -20.52
CA GLU A 10 -15.55 -17.43 -19.44
C GLU A 10 -16.01 -16.35 -18.43
N ASP A 11 -16.88 -15.42 -18.85
CA ASP A 11 -17.35 -14.32 -17.98
C ASP A 11 -18.29 -14.81 -16.86
N GLN A 12 -18.95 -15.97 -17.06
CA GLN A 12 -19.85 -16.57 -16.06
C GLN A 12 -19.10 -17.48 -15.05
N ALA A 13 -17.82 -17.78 -15.30
CA ALA A 13 -17.02 -18.64 -14.41
C ALA A 13 -16.53 -17.92 -13.14
N SER A 14 -16.66 -16.59 -13.07
CA SER A 14 -16.26 -15.80 -11.90
C SER A 14 -17.32 -15.75 -10.79
N TYR A 15 -18.56 -16.16 -11.06
CA TYR A 15 -19.59 -16.24 -10.03
C TYR A 15 -19.39 -17.49 -9.19
N THR A 16 -18.69 -17.36 -8.08
CA THR A 16 -18.76 -18.34 -7.00
C THR A 16 -20.15 -18.23 -6.39
N PRO A 17 -21.02 -19.25 -6.50
CA PRO A 17 -22.31 -19.24 -5.82
C PRO A 17 -22.09 -19.01 -4.33
N PRO A 18 -23.02 -18.35 -3.59
CA PRO A 18 -22.93 -18.30 -2.14
C PRO A 18 -22.68 -19.73 -1.64
N HIS A 19 -21.64 -19.91 -0.82
CA HIS A 19 -21.29 -21.21 -0.29
C HIS A 19 -22.53 -21.79 0.37
N ASP A 20 -23.01 -22.92 -0.14
CA ASP A 20 -24.09 -23.67 0.50
C ASP A 20 -23.52 -24.23 1.79
N THR A 21 -23.79 -23.54 2.91
CA THR A 21 -23.36 -23.95 4.25
C THR A 21 -24.18 -25.14 4.77
N GLY A 22 -25.08 -25.70 3.96
CA GLY A 22 -25.95 -26.80 4.34
C GLY A 22 -27.13 -26.36 5.20
N SER A 23 -27.86 -27.34 5.72
CA SER A 23 -28.92 -27.05 6.69
C SER A 23 -28.31 -26.58 8.01
N PRO A 24 -28.89 -25.54 8.65
CA PRO A 24 -28.32 -24.98 9.85
C PRO A 24 -28.24 -26.03 10.96
N ASP A 25 -27.12 -26.08 11.67
CA ASP A 25 -26.93 -27.01 12.79
C ASP A 25 -27.79 -26.57 14.00
N ALA A 26 -27.89 -27.43 15.02
CA ALA A 26 -28.65 -27.17 16.24
C ALA A 26 -28.25 -25.86 16.94
N VAL A 27 -26.97 -25.48 16.88
CA VAL A 27 -26.47 -24.22 17.44
C VAL A 27 -27.03 -23.01 16.67
N GLU A 28 -27.20 -23.11 15.36
CA GLU A 28 -27.66 -22.02 14.49
C GLU A 28 -29.19 -21.86 14.53
N THR A 29 -29.90 -22.77 15.20
CA THR A 29 -31.35 -22.72 15.39
C THR A 29 -31.78 -22.59 16.86
N ASP A 30 -30.85 -22.74 17.81
CA ASP A 30 -31.12 -22.58 19.23
C ASP A 30 -31.28 -21.08 19.59
N PRO A 31 -32.46 -20.66 20.09
CA PRO A 31 -32.67 -19.26 20.48
C PRO A 31 -31.73 -18.79 21.59
N ALA A 32 -31.26 -19.67 22.47
CA ALA A 32 -30.30 -19.30 23.51
C ALA A 32 -28.90 -19.02 22.92
N ALA A 33 -28.48 -19.80 21.94
CA ALA A 33 -27.22 -19.61 21.23
C ALA A 33 -27.25 -18.34 20.35
N LEU A 34 -28.35 -18.11 19.63
CA LEU A 34 -28.54 -16.90 18.81
C LEU A 34 -28.55 -15.62 19.67
N ASN A 35 -29.16 -15.66 20.86
CA ASN A 35 -29.13 -14.53 21.79
C ASN A 35 -27.73 -14.26 22.37
N SER A 36 -26.94 -15.31 22.60
CA SER A 36 -25.55 -15.18 23.06
C SER A 36 -24.61 -14.65 21.97
N ALA A 37 -24.95 -14.86 20.69
CA ALA A 37 -24.19 -14.30 19.57
C ALA A 37 -24.39 -12.77 19.46
N GLU A 38 -25.59 -12.26 19.75
CA GLU A 38 -25.84 -10.80 19.85
C GLU A 38 -25.10 -10.16 21.03
N ASP A 39 -24.87 -10.90 22.13
CA ASP A 39 -24.07 -10.39 23.26
C ASP A 39 -22.59 -10.10 22.88
N LEU A 40 -22.10 -10.64 21.76
CA LEU A 40 -20.74 -10.41 21.23
C LEU A 40 -20.68 -9.33 20.13
N ASP A 41 -21.78 -8.64 19.86
CA ASP A 41 -21.78 -7.52 18.92
C ASP A 41 -21.04 -6.29 19.48
N GLU A 42 -20.57 -5.43 18.58
CA GLU A 42 -19.74 -4.26 18.89
C GLU A 42 -20.48 -3.26 19.78
N ASP A 43 -21.78 -3.10 19.56
CA ASP A 43 -22.68 -2.21 20.30
C ASP A 43 -22.77 -2.62 21.78
N ARG A 44 -22.70 -3.93 22.08
CA ARG A 44 -22.82 -4.49 23.42
C ARG A 44 -21.49 -4.65 24.14
N ILE A 45 -20.45 -5.16 23.47
CA ILE A 45 -19.11 -5.28 24.06
C ILE A 45 -18.39 -3.91 24.14
N ARG A 46 -18.93 -2.90 23.45
CA ARG A 46 -18.40 -1.52 23.36
C ARG A 46 -16.93 -1.48 22.96
N LEU A 47 -16.54 -2.46 22.15
CA LEU A 47 -15.19 -2.64 21.66
C LEU A 47 -15.34 -3.10 20.22
N ASP A 48 -14.83 -2.31 19.28
CA ASP A 48 -14.76 -2.71 17.88
C ASP A 48 -13.69 -3.82 17.77
N PRO A 49 -14.03 -5.05 17.32
CA PRO A 49 -13.08 -6.12 17.09
C PRO A 49 -11.96 -5.75 16.11
N LEU A 50 -12.20 -4.79 15.21
CA LEU A 50 -11.20 -4.22 14.31
C LEU A 50 -10.29 -3.20 15.01
N GLU A 51 -10.72 -2.57 16.10
CA GLU A 51 -9.93 -1.56 16.81
C GLU A 51 -8.76 -2.17 17.60
N ALA A 52 -8.92 -3.39 18.13
CA ALA A 52 -7.85 -4.10 18.84
C ALA A 52 -6.58 -4.34 17.99
N GLY A 53 -6.69 -4.25 16.67
CA GLY A 53 -5.56 -4.33 15.72
C GLY A 53 -5.22 -3.01 15.02
N MET A 54 -6.01 -1.94 15.22
CA MET A 54 -5.85 -0.66 14.50
C MET A 54 -4.89 0.29 15.19
N ASP A 55 -4.71 0.19 16.50
CA ASP A 55 -3.66 0.92 17.22
C ASP A 55 -2.36 0.10 17.19
N PRO A 56 -1.45 0.36 16.23
CA PRO A 56 -0.12 -0.18 16.34
C PRO A 56 0.47 0.29 17.67
N PRO A 57 1.26 -0.55 18.35
CA PRO A 57 1.82 -0.19 19.64
C PRO A 57 2.54 1.17 19.55
N GLU A 58 2.20 2.09 20.48
CA GLU A 58 2.81 3.41 20.64
C GLU A 58 4.30 3.27 21.00
N ARG A 59 5.15 2.91 20.03
CA ARG A 59 6.63 2.77 20.07
C ARG A 59 7.16 1.72 19.11
N TRP A 60 6.57 1.57 17.92
CA TRP A 60 7.25 0.77 16.91
C TRP A 60 8.59 1.42 16.60
N THR A 61 9.64 0.81 17.14
CA THR A 61 11.02 1.17 16.86
C THR A 61 11.47 0.17 15.81
N GLY A 62 12.13 0.64 14.75
CA GLY A 62 12.64 -0.20 13.66
C GLY A 62 13.81 -1.05 14.14
N VAL A 63 13.57 -1.91 15.11
CA VAL A 63 14.59 -2.70 15.77
C VAL A 63 14.83 -3.97 14.95
N THR A 64 16.09 -4.28 14.69
CA THR A 64 16.46 -5.61 14.19
C THR A 64 16.23 -6.65 15.29
N LYS A 65 16.34 -7.95 14.96
CA LYS A 65 16.21 -9.07 15.93
C LYS A 65 17.00 -8.86 17.24
N TYR A 66 18.09 -8.09 17.22
CA TYR A 66 19.00 -7.89 18.36
C TYR A 66 18.97 -6.49 18.99
N GLY A 67 18.21 -5.53 18.46
CA GLY A 67 18.41 -4.12 18.83
C GLY A 67 18.93 -3.27 17.68
N MET A 68 18.83 -1.95 17.81
CA MET A 68 19.75 -1.00 17.19
C MET A 68 20.35 -0.17 18.33
N THR A 69 21.65 0.09 18.26
CA THR A 69 22.30 0.98 19.23
C THR A 69 21.97 2.44 18.90
N PRO A 70 22.02 3.37 19.87
CA PRO A 70 21.83 4.80 19.60
C PRO A 70 22.81 5.35 18.56
N TYR A 71 24.01 4.78 18.49
CA TYR A 71 25.00 5.17 17.49
C TYR A 71 24.55 4.77 16.09
N GLU A 72 24.09 3.55 15.88
CA GLU A 72 23.60 3.08 14.58
C GLU A 72 22.31 3.81 14.16
N GLU A 73 21.45 4.17 15.12
CA GLU A 73 20.27 5.00 14.87
C GLU A 73 20.63 6.41 14.39
N ALA A 74 21.62 7.04 15.02
CA ALA A 74 22.08 8.38 14.65
C ALA A 74 22.95 8.38 13.37
N HIS A 75 23.51 7.24 12.98
CA HIS A 75 24.41 7.11 11.83
C HIS A 75 23.87 6.05 10.85
N PRO A 76 22.73 6.33 10.21
CA PRO A 76 22.18 5.42 9.21
C PRO A 76 23.18 5.25 8.06
N ARG A 77 23.16 4.06 7.44
CA ARG A 77 23.91 3.81 6.21
C ARG A 77 23.50 4.81 5.11
N PRO A 78 24.42 5.20 4.21
CA PRO A 78 24.10 6.01 3.05
C PRO A 78 22.88 5.49 2.29
N LEU A 79 22.02 6.40 1.82
CA LEU A 79 20.79 6.02 1.09
C LEU A 79 21.09 5.18 -0.15
N ALA A 80 22.16 5.51 -0.87
CA ALA A 80 22.60 4.78 -2.06
C ALA A 80 22.89 3.30 -1.76
N ASP A 81 23.56 3.02 -0.65
CA ASP A 81 23.89 1.65 -0.25
C ASP A 81 22.62 0.85 0.07
N ARG A 82 21.64 1.48 0.72
CA ARG A 82 20.35 0.85 1.03
C ARG A 82 19.54 0.56 -0.25
N LEU A 83 19.49 1.51 -1.18
CA LEU A 83 18.76 1.36 -2.44
C LEU A 83 19.38 0.28 -3.33
N ALA A 84 20.71 0.12 -3.30
CA ALA A 84 21.41 -0.91 -4.06
C ALA A 84 21.08 -2.36 -3.59
N GLU A 85 20.60 -2.52 -2.35
CA GLU A 85 20.16 -3.81 -1.81
C GLU A 85 18.71 -4.16 -2.20
N GLU A 86 17.91 -3.17 -2.60
CA GLU A 86 16.53 -3.40 -3.00
C GLU A 86 16.46 -4.12 -4.36
N GLN A 87 15.69 -5.19 -4.41
CA GLN A 87 15.33 -5.86 -5.67
C GLN A 87 13.91 -5.45 -6.06
N PRO A 88 13.70 -5.00 -7.31
CA PRO A 88 12.36 -4.73 -7.81
C PRO A 88 11.51 -6.00 -7.82
N ASP A 89 10.30 -5.94 -7.25
CA ASP A 89 9.35 -7.06 -7.28
C ASP A 89 8.82 -7.36 -8.69
N VAL A 90 8.81 -6.34 -9.55
CA VAL A 90 8.49 -6.45 -10.97
C VAL A 90 9.75 -6.19 -11.80
N PRO A 91 9.97 -6.92 -12.90
CA PRO A 91 11.10 -6.67 -13.76
C PRO A 91 11.05 -5.24 -14.28
N VAL A 92 12.02 -4.43 -13.86
CA VAL A 92 12.23 -3.11 -14.44
C VAL A 92 12.72 -3.33 -15.86
N ALA A 93 11.87 -3.08 -16.85
CA ALA A 93 12.30 -3.00 -18.22
C ALA A 93 13.25 -1.78 -18.34
N PRO A 94 14.51 -1.95 -18.78
CA PRO A 94 15.34 -0.81 -19.17
C PRO A 94 14.74 -0.26 -20.47
N GLY A 95 13.77 0.63 -20.34
CA GLY A 95 13.11 1.33 -21.43
C GLY A 95 13.19 2.83 -21.20
N GLU A 96 13.35 3.58 -22.28
CA GLU A 96 13.06 5.02 -22.26
C GLU A 96 11.60 5.20 -21.85
N LEU A 97 11.32 6.27 -21.08
CA LEU A 97 9.94 6.60 -20.72
C LEU A 97 9.14 6.85 -22.00
N ASP A 98 7.89 6.40 -22.01
CA ASP A 98 6.99 6.67 -23.13
C ASP A 98 6.88 8.18 -23.36
N GLN A 99 6.82 8.60 -24.63
CA GLN A 99 6.76 10.02 -24.97
C GLN A 99 5.54 10.73 -24.34
N GLU A 100 4.42 10.03 -24.19
CA GLU A 100 3.23 10.56 -23.52
C GLU A 100 3.50 10.89 -22.04
N VAL A 101 4.28 10.04 -21.35
CA VAL A 101 4.70 10.27 -19.96
C VAL A 101 5.65 11.46 -19.87
N LEU A 102 6.55 11.62 -20.84
CA LEU A 102 7.45 12.77 -20.93
C LEU A 102 6.70 14.07 -21.19
N ASP A 103 5.72 14.05 -22.09
CA ASP A 103 4.89 15.21 -22.43
C ASP A 103 3.98 15.61 -21.26
N GLU A 104 3.43 14.63 -20.53
CA GLU A 104 2.67 14.86 -19.31
C GLU A 104 3.56 15.44 -18.20
N ALA A 105 4.75 14.87 -17.98
CA ALA A 105 5.73 15.39 -17.04
C ALA A 105 6.13 16.83 -17.40
N ALA A 106 6.32 17.13 -18.68
CA ALA A 106 6.59 18.49 -19.17
C ALA A 106 5.42 19.44 -18.89
N GLY A 107 4.18 19.02 -19.16
CA GLY A 107 2.97 19.79 -18.87
C GLY A 107 2.78 20.09 -17.38
N ARG A 108 3.27 19.20 -16.50
CA ARG A 108 3.30 19.38 -15.04
C ARG A 108 4.56 20.08 -14.52
N GLY A 109 5.54 20.38 -15.38
CA GLY A 109 6.82 20.97 -14.98
C GLY A 109 7.71 20.05 -14.14
N GLN A 110 7.61 18.73 -14.33
CA GLN A 110 8.29 17.68 -13.58
C GLN A 110 9.57 17.14 -14.26
N LEU A 111 9.96 17.68 -15.42
CA LEU A 111 11.21 17.28 -16.07
C LEU A 111 12.41 17.69 -15.21
N ALA A 112 13.25 16.70 -14.90
CA ALA A 112 14.32 16.77 -13.92
C ALA A 112 15.62 17.38 -14.46
N ASP A 113 15.61 17.82 -15.71
CA ASP A 113 16.75 18.40 -16.44
C ASP A 113 17.28 19.67 -15.74
N GLU A 114 16.46 20.27 -14.87
CA GLU A 114 16.82 21.37 -13.96
C GLU A 114 16.62 20.91 -12.49
N PRO A 115 17.69 20.67 -11.72
CA PRO A 115 17.57 20.36 -10.30
C PRO A 115 16.94 21.56 -9.56
N GLY A 116 15.69 21.37 -9.13
CA GLY A 116 14.90 22.38 -8.45
C GLY A 116 13.79 22.91 -9.34
N GLY A 117 12.81 22.06 -9.63
CA GLY A 117 11.67 22.33 -10.49
C GLY A 117 11.06 23.71 -10.26
N SER A 118 10.71 24.39 -11.35
CA SER A 118 9.82 25.55 -11.53
C SER A 118 9.60 26.57 -10.39
N VAL A 119 10.51 26.70 -9.43
CA VAL A 119 10.68 27.93 -8.67
C VAL A 119 11.55 28.82 -9.55
N ALA A 120 10.97 29.92 -10.03
CA ALA A 120 11.66 30.89 -10.86
C ALA A 120 13.05 31.20 -10.27
N ALA A 121 14.10 31.16 -11.11
CA ALA A 121 15.48 31.43 -10.72
C ALA A 121 15.65 32.76 -9.93
N VAL A 122 14.69 33.67 -10.04
CA VAL A 122 14.59 34.95 -9.32
C VAL A 122 14.65 34.82 -7.79
N THR A 123 14.19 33.72 -7.19
CA THR A 123 14.22 33.53 -5.73
C THR A 123 15.54 32.92 -5.22
N ARG A 124 16.46 32.50 -6.11
CA ARG A 124 17.72 31.83 -5.72
C ARG A 124 18.94 32.74 -5.62
N THR A 125 18.91 33.91 -6.26
CA THR A 125 20.03 34.85 -6.17
C THR A 125 19.74 35.84 -5.05
N PRO A 126 20.41 35.74 -3.88
CA PRO A 126 20.33 36.83 -2.91
C PRO A 126 20.85 38.11 -3.58
N GLU A 127 20.15 39.21 -3.33
CA GLU A 127 20.60 40.54 -3.75
C GLU A 127 22.00 40.80 -3.22
N ASP A 128 22.90 41.26 -4.10
CA ASP A 128 24.27 41.59 -3.71
C ASP A 128 24.21 42.65 -2.60
N PRO A 129 24.89 42.43 -1.45
CA PRO A 129 24.92 43.42 -0.40
C PRO A 129 25.63 44.68 -0.90
N VAL A 130 24.96 45.83 -0.72
CA VAL A 130 25.46 47.17 -1.07
C VAL A 130 26.62 47.58 -0.17
#